data_AF-A0A7J3MMV7-F1
#
_entry.id   AF-A0A7J3MMV7-F1
#
_cell.length_a   1.000
_cell.length_b   1.000
_cell.length_c   1.000
_cell.angle_alpha   90.00
_cell.angle_beta   90.00
_cell.angle_gamma   90.00
#
_symmetry.space_group_name_H-M   'P 1'
#
loop_
_entity.id
_entity.type
_entity.pdbx_description
1 polymer ?
#
loop_
_entity_poly.entity_id
_entity_poly.type
_entity_poly.pdbx_seq_one_letter_code
_entity_poly.pdbx_strand_id
1 'polypeptide(L)'
;MGTITISLSNDIEKKLRNIVKRLHGSSKGGMSKVIEDALTNYFAILEKSMDEDKTIFKALRGEDIVAEASTLEELASILKSKGIEPRGLRIVSTKPVKPVVHGGYRMRPTLSHT
;
A
#
# COMPACT_ATOMS: atom_id res chain seq x y z
N MET A 1 18.08 9.91 -12.58
CA MET A 1 18.34 8.46 -12.70
C MET A 1 19.55 8.13 -11.83
N GLY A 2 19.37 7.30 -10.81
CA GLY A 2 20.49 6.67 -10.10
C GLY A 2 20.85 5.34 -10.78
N THR A 3 22.10 4.92 -10.72
CA THR A 3 22.54 3.63 -11.26
C THR A 3 22.68 2.65 -10.09
N ILE A 4 22.01 1.50 -10.20
CA ILE A 4 22.12 0.41 -9.23
C ILE A 4 22.66 -0.81 -9.98
N THR A 5 23.73 -1.40 -9.44
CA THR A 5 24.29 -2.66 -9.95
C THR A 5 23.80 -3.79 -9.07
N ILE A 6 23.16 -4.79 -9.66
CA ILE A 6 22.64 -5.97 -8.97
C ILE A 6 23.21 -7.25 -9.58
N SER A 7 23.47 -8.24 -8.75
CA SER A 7 23.84 -9.58 -9.20
C SER A 7 22.59 -10.44 -9.33
N LEU A 8 22.41 -11.07 -10.49
CA LEU A 8 21.28 -11.93 -10.80
C LEU A 8 21.80 -13.32 -11.18
N SER A 9 21.02 -14.36 -10.91
CA SER A 9 21.34 -15.69 -11.43
C SER A 9 21.20 -15.72 -12.96
N ASN A 10 22.02 -16.53 -13.61
CA ASN A 10 22.03 -16.67 -15.07
C ASN A 10 20.63 -17.02 -15.64
N ASP A 11 19.85 -17.83 -14.92
CA ASP A 11 18.49 -18.20 -15.30
C ASP A 11 17.54 -17.01 -15.33
N ILE A 12 17.64 -16.13 -14.33
CA ILE A 12 16.81 -14.92 -14.23
C ILE A 12 17.22 -13.91 -15.31
N GLU A 13 18.53 -13.70 -15.51
CA GLU A 13 19.02 -12.82 -16.57
C GLU A 13 18.51 -13.25 -17.95
N LYS A 14 18.59 -14.55 -18.25
CA LYS A 14 18.14 -15.11 -19.53
C LYS A 14 16.64 -14.93 -19.74
N LYS A 15 15.84 -15.18 -18.70
CA LYS A 15 14.38 -14.93 -18.74
C LYS A 15 14.08 -13.46 -18.98
N LEU A 16 14.74 -12.57 -18.24
CA LEU A 16 14.51 -11.13 -18.35
C LEU A 16 14.88 -10.61 -19.74
N ARG A 17 16.02 -11.03 -20.30
CA ARG A 17 16.44 -10.68 -21.65
C ARG A 17 15.45 -11.17 -22.71
N ASN A 18 14.88 -12.36 -22.55
CA ASN A 18 13.86 -12.88 -23.46
C ASN A 18 12.56 -12.06 -23.39
N ILE A 19 12.13 -11.66 -22.20
CA ILE A 19 10.95 -10.81 -22.00
C ILE A 19 11.15 -9.45 -22.66
N VAL A 20 12.30 -8.81 -22.44
CA VAL A 20 12.64 -7.52 -23.05
C VAL A 20 12.65 -7.61 -24.57
N LYS A 21 13.23 -8.68 -25.14
CA LYS A 21 13.19 -8.91 -26.59
C LYS A 21 11.77 -9.04 -27.14
N ARG A 22 10.86 -9.70 -26.42
CA ARG A 22 9.46 -9.88 -26.84
C ARG A 22 8.64 -8.60 -26.76
N LEU A 23 8.85 -7.79 -25.71
CA LEU A 23 8.05 -6.60 -25.44
C LEU A 23 8.57 -5.36 -26.18
N HIS A 24 9.88 -5.19 -26.24
CA HIS A 24 10.52 -3.96 -26.69
C HIS A 24 11.47 -4.16 -27.89
N GLY A 25 11.63 -5.38 -28.38
CA GLY A 25 12.54 -5.69 -29.48
C GLY A 25 14.00 -5.33 -29.16
N SER A 26 14.70 -4.76 -30.12
CA SER A 26 16.11 -4.31 -30.00
C SER A 26 16.25 -2.84 -29.58
N SER A 27 15.23 -2.24 -28.96
CA SER A 27 15.29 -0.83 -28.58
C SER A 27 16.29 -0.58 -27.44
N LYS A 28 17.13 0.44 -27.61
CA LYS A 28 18.10 0.89 -26.61
C LYS A 28 17.34 1.38 -25.37
N GLY A 29 17.58 0.73 -24.22
CA GLY A 29 16.94 1.08 -22.94
C GLY A 29 15.73 0.22 -22.53
N GLY A 30 15.31 -0.77 -23.35
CA GLY A 30 14.18 -1.65 -23.00
C GLY A 30 14.39 -2.42 -21.69
N MET A 31 15.64 -2.76 -21.36
CA MET A 31 15.99 -3.45 -20.11
C MET A 31 15.69 -2.57 -18.89
N SER A 32 16.14 -1.31 -18.91
CA SER A 32 15.93 -0.37 -17.81
C SER A 32 14.45 -0.09 -17.59
N LYS A 33 13.69 0.08 -18.68
CA LYS A 33 12.25 0.34 -18.61
C LYS A 33 11.46 -0.81 -18.01
N VAL A 34 11.75 -2.05 -18.44
CA VAL A 34 11.07 -3.24 -17.87
C VAL A 34 11.39 -3.41 -16.39
N ILE A 35 12.63 -3.15 -15.96
CA ILE A 35 12.99 -3.22 -14.55
C ILE A 35 12.30 -2.11 -13.76
N GLU A 36 12.25 -0.89 -14.29
CA GLU A 36 11.55 0.23 -13.66
C GLU A 36 10.07 -0.08 -13.48
N ASP A 37 9.38 -0.50 -14.54
CA ASP A 37 7.95 -0.87 -14.49
C ASP A 37 7.69 -2.02 -13.51
N ALA A 38 8.59 -3.01 -13.45
CA ALA A 38 8.47 -4.14 -12.52
C ALA A 38 8.63 -3.68 -11.06
N LEU A 39 9.61 -2.82 -10.77
CA LEU A 39 9.84 -2.28 -9.43
C LEU A 39 8.69 -1.38 -8.99
N THR A 40 8.19 -0.50 -9.85
CA THR A 40 7.04 0.36 -9.55
C THR A 40 5.81 -0.47 -9.20
N ASN A 41 5.52 -1.52 -9.97
CA ASN A 41 4.41 -2.43 -9.67
C ASN A 41 4.64 -3.22 -8.38
N TYR A 42 5.87 -3.68 -8.14
CA TYR A 42 6.20 -4.40 -6.92
C TYR A 42 6.04 -3.53 -5.67
N PHE A 43 6.50 -2.27 -5.72
CA PHE A 43 6.31 -1.32 -4.63
C PHE A 43 4.82 -1.00 -4.41
N ALA A 44 4.03 -0.81 -5.46
CA ALA A 44 2.59 -0.61 -5.31
C ALA A 44 1.88 -1.80 -4.65
N ILE A 45 2.30 -3.03 -4.96
CA ILE A 45 1.79 -4.24 -4.29
C ILE A 45 2.22 -4.27 -2.83
N LEU A 46 3.49 -3.96 -2.54
CA LEU A 46 4.01 -3.92 -1.17
C LEU A 46 3.30 -2.85 -0.33
N GLU A 47 3.14 -1.63 -0.84
CA GLU A 47 2.41 -0.56 -0.17
C GLU A 47 0.97 -0.97 0.11
N LYS A 48 0.29 -1.60 -0.86
CA LYS A 48 -1.06 -2.12 -0.67
C LYS A 48 -1.12 -3.19 0.42
N SER A 49 -0.13 -4.08 0.50
CA SER A 49 -0.05 -5.09 1.56
C SER A 49 0.29 -4.48 2.93
N MET A 50 1.17 -3.49 2.96
CA MET A 50 1.54 -2.77 4.18
C MET A 50 0.37 -1.94 4.74
N ASP A 51 -0.47 -1.36 3.87
CA ASP A 51 -1.69 -0.68 4.28
C ASP A 51 -2.79 -1.64 4.74
N GLU A 52 -2.86 -2.86 4.21
CA GLU A 52 -3.79 -3.90 4.68
C GLU A 52 -3.40 -4.46 6.06
N ASP A 53 -2.12 -4.39 6.42
CA ASP A 53 -1.58 -4.82 7.72
C ASP A 53 -1.56 -3.71 8.79
N LYS A 54 -2.00 -2.49 8.48
CA LYS A 54 -2.17 -1.41 9.48
C LYS A 54 -3.32 -1.73 10.43
N THR A 55 -3.07 -2.65 11.35
CA THR A 55 -4.00 -3.01 12.43
C THR A 55 -4.14 -1.80 13.34
N ILE A 56 -5.34 -1.21 13.40
CA ILE A 56 -5.63 -0.09 14.28
C ILE A 56 -6.08 -0.66 15.62
N PHE A 57 -5.36 -0.30 16.68
CA PHE A 57 -5.75 -0.59 18.05
C PHE A 57 -6.65 0.53 18.55
N LYS A 58 -7.83 0.17 19.05
CA LYS A 58 -8.79 1.11 19.65
C LYS A 58 -8.95 0.78 21.13
N ALA A 59 -8.82 1.78 22.00
CA ALA A 59 -9.15 1.68 23.41
C ALA A 59 -10.58 2.18 23.64
N LEU A 60 -11.44 1.29 24.12
CA LEU A 60 -12.85 1.53 24.42
C LEU A 60 -13.06 1.60 25.93
N ARG A 61 -13.84 2.58 26.38
CA ARG A 61 -14.40 2.62 27.74
C ARG A 61 -15.92 2.48 27.60
N GLY A 62 -16.44 1.26 27.80
CA GLY A 62 -17.82 0.96 27.44
C GLY A 62 -17.98 0.96 25.92
N GLU A 63 -18.77 1.89 25.38
CA GLU A 63 -19.00 2.09 23.94
C GLU A 63 -18.16 3.24 23.35
N ASP A 64 -17.52 4.06 24.18
CA ASP A 64 -16.78 5.24 23.73
C ASP A 64 -15.35 4.91 23.35
N ILE A 65 -14.92 5.40 22.17
CA ILE A 65 -13.52 5.32 21.71
C ILE A 65 -12.72 6.44 22.37
N VAL A 66 -11.76 6.03 23.19
CA VAL A 66 -10.97 6.94 24.02
C VAL A 66 -9.62 7.27 23.37
N ALA A 67 -9.04 6.30 22.66
CA ALA A 67 -7.80 6.44 21.91
C ALA A 67 -7.74 5.45 20.75
N GLU A 68 -7.07 5.83 19.66
CA GLU A 68 -6.75 4.97 18.53
C GLU A 68 -5.26 5.10 18.22
N ALA A 69 -4.62 4.00 17.82
CA ALA A 69 -3.21 3.99 17.46
C ALA A 69 -2.89 2.87 16.47
N SER A 70 -1.74 2.98 15.80
CA SER A 70 -1.25 1.94 14.88
C SER A 70 -0.51 0.81 15.60
N THR A 71 -0.05 1.06 16.83
CA THR A 71 0.62 0.08 17.68
C THR A 71 0.11 0.15 19.12
N LEU A 72 0.27 -0.94 19.89
CA LEU A 72 -0.07 -0.96 21.32
C LEU A 72 0.79 0.01 22.15
N GLU A 73 2.03 0.24 21.72
CA GLU A 73 2.99 1.10 22.42
C GLU A 73 2.64 2.58 22.26
N GLU A 74 2.23 2.99 21.05
CA GLU A 74 1.61 4.30 20.81
C GLU A 74 0.31 4.45 21.61
N LEU A 75 -0.55 3.43 21.62
CA LEU A 75 -1.80 3.45 22.38
C LEU A 75 -1.54 3.68 23.87
N ALA A 76 -0.58 2.96 24.45
CA ALA A 76 -0.20 3.12 25.85
C ALA A 76 0.34 4.52 26.15
N SER A 77 1.14 5.08 25.23
CA SER A 77 1.67 6.44 25.34
C SER A 77 0.55 7.49 25.32
N ILE A 78 -0.46 7.32 24.45
CA ILE A 78 -1.62 8.20 24.37
C ILE A 78 -2.50 8.08 25.62
N LEU A 79 -2.72 6.86 26.14
CA LEU A 79 -3.50 6.67 27.36
C LEU A 79 -2.81 7.30 28.57
N LYS A 80 -1.49 7.18 28.66
CA LYS A 80 -0.68 7.78 29.73
C LYS A 80 -0.70 9.31 29.66
N SER A 81 -0.55 9.90 28.47
CA SER A 81 -0.60 11.35 28.30
C SER A 81 -1.98 11.94 28.59
N LYS A 82 -3.05 11.19 28.33
CA LYS A 82 -4.43 11.56 28.68
C LYS A 82 -4.80 11.25 30.14
N GLY A 83 -3.91 10.66 30.94
CA GLY A 83 -4.18 10.31 32.34
C GLY A 83 -5.24 9.22 32.51
N ILE A 84 -5.39 8.34 31.53
CA ILE A 84 -6.45 7.33 31.47
C ILE A 84 -5.91 6.01 31.99
N GLU A 85 -6.50 5.53 33.09
CA GLU A 85 -6.11 4.23 33.64
C GLU A 85 -6.49 3.08 32.69
N PRO A 86 -5.59 2.10 32.47
CA PRO A 86 -5.88 0.95 31.61
C PRO A 86 -6.95 0.02 32.20
N ARG A 87 -7.19 0.08 33.51
CA ARG A 87 -8.17 -0.76 34.19
C ARG A 87 -9.57 -0.37 33.76
N GLY A 88 -10.29 -1.34 33.19
CA GLY A 88 -11.66 -1.13 32.68
C GLY A 88 -11.73 -0.70 31.21
N LEU A 89 -10.59 -0.61 30.49
CA LEU A 89 -10.60 -0.41 29.04
C LEU A 89 -10.63 -1.74 28.29
N ARG A 90 -11.42 -1.82 27.22
CA ARG A 90 -11.32 -2.89 26.21
C ARG A 90 -10.44 -2.40 25.08
N ILE A 91 -9.38 -3.14 24.77
CA ILE A 91 -8.55 -2.89 23.58
C ILE A 91 -9.01 -3.83 22.47
N VAL A 92 -9.35 -3.26 21.31
CA VAL A 92 -9.79 -4.02 20.14
C VAL A 92 -8.84 -3.73 18.98
N SER A 93 -8.35 -4.79 18.34
CA SER A 93 -7.63 -4.69 17.07
C SER A 93 -8.63 -4.74 15.92
N THR A 94 -8.62 -3.71 15.08
CA THR A 94 -9.47 -3.64 13.90
C THR A 94 -8.61 -3.52 12.67
N LYS A 95 -8.91 -4.30 11.63
CA LYS A 95 -8.31 -4.08 10.31
C LYS A 95 -9.10 -2.96 9.61
N PRO A 96 -8.46 -1.91 9.10
CA PRO A 96 -9.14 -0.83 8.39
C PRO A 96 -9.82 -1.44 7.16
N VAL A 97 -11.15 -1.41 7.15
CA VAL A 97 -11.92 -1.77 5.97
C VAL A 97 -11.75 -0.64 4.96
N LYS A 98 -11.25 -0.94 3.76
CA LYS A 98 -11.12 0.08 2.70
C LYS A 98 -12.50 0.73 2.49
N PRO A 99 -12.60 2.06 2.54
CA PRO A 99 -13.87 2.72 2.26
C PRO A 99 -14.32 2.32 0.85
N VAL A 100 -15.54 1.81 0.74
CA VAL A 100 -16.14 1.48 -0.56
C VAL A 100 -16.43 2.80 -1.27
N VAL A 101 -15.47 3.26 -2.05
CA VAL A 101 -15.64 4.43 -2.92
C VAL A 101 -16.58 4.01 -4.04
N HIS A 102 -17.85 4.40 -3.93
CA HIS A 102 -18.80 4.26 -5.01
C HIS A 102 -18.43 5.29 -6.09
N GLY A 103 -17.64 4.84 -7.08
CA GLY A 103 -17.33 5.62 -8.27
C GLY A 103 -18.60 5.82 -9.09
N GLY A 104 -19.42 6.80 -8.71
CA GLY A 104 -20.61 7.18 -9.46
C GLY A 104 -20.23 7.49 -10.91
N TYR A 105 -20.80 6.76 -11.86
CA TYR A 105 -20.57 6.95 -13.28
C TYR A 105 -21.18 8.28 -13.72
N ARG A 106 -20.36 9.32 -13.86
CA ARG A 106 -20.80 10.60 -14.46
C ARG A 106 -20.86 10.45 -15.98
N MET A 107 -22.04 10.13 -16.50
CA MET A 107 -22.32 10.25 -17.93
C MET A 107 -22.09 11.71 -18.36
N ARG A 108 -21.15 11.93 -19.30
CA ARG A 108 -21.06 13.22 -19.99
C ARG A 108 -22.23 13.31 -20.98
N PRO A 109 -23.02 14.39 -20.99
CA PRO A 109 -24.02 14.56 -22.04
C PRO A 109 -23.29 14.70 -23.38
N THR A 110 -23.56 13.78 -24.31
CA THR A 110 -23.13 13.91 -25.70
C THR A 110 -23.90 15.07 -26.31
N LEU A 111 -23.20 16.17 -26.60
CA LEU A 111 -23.71 17.26 -27.40
C LEU A 111 -24.04 16.72 -28.80
N SER A 112 -25.33 16.60 -29.07
CA SER A 112 -25.86 16.40 -30.41
C SER A 112 -25.76 17.73 -31.15
N HIS A 113 -24.84 17.83 -32.10
CA HIS A 113 -24.88 18.88 -33.11
C HIS A 113 -25.85 18.46 -34.21
N THR A 114 -26.97 19.18 -34.27
CA THR A 114 -27.81 19.36 -35.47
C THR A 114 -27.04 20.00 -36.60
#